data_AF-A0A1I8Q9M5-F1
#
_entry.id   AF-A0A1I8Q9M5-F1
#
_cell.length_a   1.000
_cell.length_b   1.000
_cell.length_c   1.000
_cell.angle_alpha   90.00
_cell.angle_beta   90.00
_cell.angle_gamma   90.00
#
_symmetry.space_group_name_H-M   'P 1'
#
loop_
_entity.id
_entity.type
_entity.pdbx_description
1 polymer ?
#
loop_
_entity_poly.entity_id
_entity_poly.type
_entity_poly.pdbx_seq_one_letter_code
_entity_poly.pdbx_strand_id
1 'polypeptide(L)'
;SLGFPLASLVGTNRTSAELRYLLGAQCATDPKSQLSSKIEFTCQMRAGRGVPKLRAVADCHYQFTWATNVICPPHMCSFNEDTCEIMNDELNVRYNLKKASFANGGKTKVNSNSGEFTLDLCDSHHKAVTDYSQGLVNLFFTTKGSCDSY
;
A
#
# COMPACT_ATOMS: atom_id res chain seq x y z
N SER A 1 13.90 -8.81 -26.39
CA SER A 1 13.18 -9.04 -25.12
C SER A 1 14.18 -9.30 -24.00
N LEU A 2 13.97 -8.77 -22.78
CA LEU A 2 14.85 -8.98 -21.60
C LEU A 2 14.41 -10.16 -20.70
N GLY A 3 13.48 -10.98 -21.18
CA GLY A 3 12.94 -12.15 -20.49
C GLY A 3 11.42 -12.14 -20.44
N PHE A 4 10.86 -13.26 -19.99
CA PHE A 4 9.42 -13.50 -19.82
C PHE A 4 9.10 -13.79 -18.34
N PRO A 5 7.90 -13.40 -17.86
CA PRO A 5 7.50 -13.58 -16.46
C PRO A 5 7.12 -15.04 -16.19
N LEU A 6 8.12 -15.93 -16.16
CA LEU A 6 7.95 -17.36 -15.93
C LEU A 6 8.01 -17.74 -14.44
N ALA A 7 8.38 -16.80 -13.58
CA ALA A 7 8.43 -16.97 -12.13
C ALA A 7 7.51 -15.95 -11.45
N SER A 8 6.89 -16.37 -10.35
CA SER A 8 6.10 -15.49 -9.49
C SER A 8 6.98 -14.51 -8.72
N LEU A 9 6.39 -13.41 -8.25
CA LEU A 9 7.02 -12.51 -7.30
C LEU A 9 7.35 -13.25 -5.99
N VAL A 10 8.57 -13.08 -5.48
CA VAL A 10 9.03 -13.68 -4.22
C VAL A 10 9.35 -12.59 -3.22
N GLY A 11 8.69 -12.59 -2.05
CA GLY A 11 9.02 -11.68 -0.95
C GLY A 11 10.30 -12.12 -0.24
N THR A 12 11.28 -11.23 -0.10
CA THR A 12 12.51 -11.50 0.66
C THR A 12 12.36 -11.10 2.12
N ASN A 13 11.59 -10.06 2.39
CA ASN A 13 11.16 -9.62 3.73
C ASN A 13 9.86 -8.80 3.63
N ARG A 14 9.43 -8.16 4.72
CA ARG A 14 8.19 -7.35 4.75
C ARG A 14 8.19 -6.13 3.83
N THR A 15 9.36 -5.63 3.43
CA THR A 15 9.52 -4.38 2.67
C THR A 15 10.26 -4.60 1.35
N SER A 16 10.53 -5.84 0.95
CA SER A 16 11.32 -6.16 -0.24
C SER A 16 10.81 -7.41 -0.94
N ALA A 17 10.81 -7.37 -2.27
CA ALA A 17 10.40 -8.49 -3.12
C ALA A 17 11.22 -8.54 -4.41
N GLU A 18 11.32 -9.71 -5.03
CA GLU A 18 12.05 -9.92 -6.27
C GLU A 18 11.14 -10.56 -7.32
N LEU A 19 11.19 -10.05 -8.55
CA LEU A 19 10.56 -10.66 -9.72
C LEU A 19 11.63 -10.98 -10.76
N ARG A 20 11.57 -12.19 -11.33
CA ARG A 20 12.52 -12.66 -12.34
C ARG A 20 11.84 -12.86 -13.69
N TYR A 21 12.51 -12.39 -14.72
CA TYR A 21 12.16 -12.59 -16.12
C TYR A 21 13.25 -13.44 -16.77
N LEU A 22 12.85 -14.59 -17.29
CA LEU A 22 13.77 -15.62 -17.79
C LEU A 22 13.57 -15.85 -19.28
N LEU A 23 14.54 -16.52 -19.92
CA LEU A 23 14.46 -16.97 -21.31
C LEU A 23 14.17 -15.86 -22.33
N GLY A 24 14.88 -14.73 -22.23
CA GLY A 24 14.77 -13.60 -23.15
C GLY A 24 15.39 -13.84 -24.52
N ALA A 25 15.75 -12.75 -25.20
CA ALA A 25 16.46 -12.84 -26.48
C ALA A 25 17.83 -13.50 -26.31
N GLN A 26 18.44 -13.98 -27.40
CA GLN A 26 19.79 -14.52 -27.38
C GLN A 26 20.79 -13.46 -26.89
N CYS A 27 21.73 -13.88 -26.04
CA CYS A 27 22.77 -13.00 -25.53
C CYS A 27 23.82 -12.69 -26.62
N ALA A 28 24.21 -11.42 -26.74
CA ALA A 28 25.16 -10.98 -27.77
C ALA A 28 26.59 -11.42 -27.48
N THR A 29 26.97 -11.51 -26.20
CA THR A 29 28.33 -11.89 -25.77
C THR A 29 28.51 -13.40 -25.60
N ASP A 30 27.41 -14.15 -25.45
CA ASP A 30 27.41 -15.60 -25.38
C ASP A 30 26.19 -16.16 -26.14
N PRO A 31 26.38 -16.63 -27.39
CA PRO A 31 25.29 -17.16 -28.20
C PRO A 31 24.57 -18.38 -27.60
N LYS A 32 25.14 -19.05 -26.60
CA LYS A 32 24.53 -20.21 -25.95
C LYS A 32 23.59 -19.83 -24.80
N SER A 33 23.62 -18.57 -24.35
CA SER A 33 22.76 -18.08 -23.28
C SER A 33 21.68 -17.11 -23.79
N GLN A 34 20.72 -16.85 -22.91
CA GLN A 34 19.59 -15.95 -23.16
C GLN A 34 19.61 -14.82 -22.14
N LEU A 35 19.20 -13.64 -22.59
CA LEU A 35 19.00 -12.48 -21.72
C LEU A 35 18.00 -12.84 -20.62
N SER A 36 18.25 -12.30 -19.44
CA SER A 36 17.26 -12.32 -18.37
C SER A 36 17.34 -11.05 -17.56
N SER A 37 16.31 -10.81 -16.77
CA SER A 37 16.26 -9.64 -15.91
C SER A 37 15.65 -9.97 -14.56
N LYS A 38 16.05 -9.21 -13.55
CA LYS A 38 15.39 -9.20 -12.25
C LYS A 38 15.02 -7.79 -11.85
N ILE A 39 13.92 -7.68 -11.11
CA ILE A 39 13.47 -6.44 -10.49
C ILE A 39 13.45 -6.65 -8.98
N GLU A 40 14.26 -5.87 -8.28
CA GLU A 40 14.27 -5.78 -6.82
C GLU A 40 13.35 -4.63 -6.39
N PHE A 41 12.18 -4.97 -5.85
CA PHE A 41 11.25 -4.01 -5.29
C PHE A 41 11.64 -3.64 -3.86
N THR A 42 11.52 -2.37 -3.51
CA THR A 42 11.69 -1.90 -2.13
C THR A 42 10.53 -0.99 -1.76
N CYS A 43 9.92 -1.24 -0.59
CA CYS A 43 8.89 -0.39 -0.04
C CYS A 43 9.48 0.99 0.25
N GLN A 44 8.92 2.00 -0.40
CA GLN A 44 9.16 3.40 -0.09
C GLN A 44 7.80 4.11 -0.11
N MET A 45 7.26 4.38 1.08
CA MET A 45 5.88 4.83 1.27
C MET A 45 5.53 6.12 0.51
N ARG A 46 6.51 7.02 0.34
CA ARG A 46 6.36 8.30 -0.38
C ARG A 46 6.67 8.24 -1.88
N ALA A 47 7.13 7.09 -2.40
CA ALA A 47 7.55 6.99 -3.79
C ALA A 47 6.39 6.95 -4.80
N GLY A 48 5.15 6.78 -4.33
CA GLY A 48 4.04 6.43 -5.21
C GLY A 48 4.32 5.11 -5.94
N ARG A 49 3.78 4.96 -7.16
CA ARG A 49 4.09 3.79 -7.99
C ARG A 49 5.59 3.69 -8.33
N GLY A 50 6.32 4.81 -8.36
CA GLY A 50 7.72 4.85 -8.75
C GLY A 50 7.95 4.36 -10.19
N VAL A 51 9.23 4.17 -10.55
CA VAL A 51 9.64 3.58 -11.82
C VAL A 51 10.86 2.67 -11.60
N PRO A 52 11.01 1.57 -12.36
CA PRO A 52 12.20 0.74 -12.27
C PRO A 52 13.43 1.49 -12.79
N LYS A 53 14.55 1.36 -12.08
CA LYS A 53 15.84 1.94 -12.43
C LYS A 53 16.84 0.83 -12.70
N LEU A 54 17.57 0.93 -13.82
CA LEU A 54 18.66 0.00 -14.10
C LEU A 54 19.77 0.20 -13.07
N ARG A 55 20.12 -0.86 -12.35
CA ARG A 55 21.18 -0.87 -11.35
C ARG A 55 22.48 -1.41 -11.93
N ALA A 56 22.40 -2.53 -12.65
CA ALA A 56 23.57 -3.20 -13.20
C ALA A 56 23.20 -4.07 -14.41
N VAL A 57 24.20 -4.33 -15.25
CA VAL A 57 24.16 -5.33 -16.32
C VAL A 57 25.46 -6.13 -16.20
N ALA A 58 25.34 -7.45 -16.05
CA ALA A 58 26.49 -8.34 -15.99
C ALA A 58 26.11 -9.67 -16.65
N ASP A 59 26.97 -10.20 -17.52
CA ASP A 59 26.81 -11.51 -18.17
C ASP A 59 25.39 -11.72 -18.76
N CYS A 60 24.88 -10.73 -19.50
CA CYS A 60 23.53 -10.77 -20.09
C CYS A 60 22.35 -10.85 -19.08
N HIS A 61 22.62 -10.60 -17.80
CA HIS A 61 21.62 -10.41 -16.75
C HIS A 61 21.44 -8.93 -16.41
N TYR A 62 20.21 -8.43 -16.56
CA TYR A 62 19.85 -7.06 -16.22
C TYR A 62 19.25 -6.99 -14.82
N GLN A 63 19.71 -6.06 -14.01
CA GLN A 63 19.24 -5.86 -12.65
C GLN A 63 18.59 -4.50 -12.52
N PHE A 64 17.32 -4.48 -12.15
CA PHE A 64 16.57 -3.27 -11.88
C PHE A 64 16.25 -3.16 -10.38
N THR A 65 16.24 -1.94 -9.87
CA THR A 65 15.65 -1.62 -8.56
C THR A 65 14.40 -0.78 -8.76
N TRP A 66 13.36 -1.04 -7.97
CA TRP A 66 12.10 -0.32 -8.06
C TRP A 66 11.60 0.04 -6.67
N ALA A 67 11.92 1.24 -6.23
CA ALA A 67 11.34 1.80 -5.02
C ALA A 67 9.90 2.23 -5.28
N THR A 68 8.94 1.66 -4.53
CA THR A 68 7.51 1.84 -4.75
C THR A 68 6.73 1.73 -3.45
N ASN A 69 5.57 2.38 -3.36
CA ASN A 69 4.65 2.23 -2.24
C ASN A 69 3.70 1.02 -2.39
N VAL A 70 3.65 0.40 -3.58
CA VAL A 70 2.71 -0.67 -3.92
C VAL A 70 2.96 -1.95 -3.10
N ILE A 71 4.21 -2.22 -2.74
CA ILE A 71 4.58 -3.38 -1.93
C ILE A 71 4.74 -3.05 -0.44
N CYS A 72 4.40 -1.83 -0.03
CA CYS A 72 4.51 -1.44 1.37
C CYS A 72 3.46 -2.15 2.22
N PRO A 73 3.84 -2.71 3.39
CA PRO A 73 2.87 -3.31 4.28
C PRO A 73 1.92 -2.23 4.84
N PRO A 74 0.67 -2.60 5.16
CA PRO A 74 -0.25 -1.68 5.81
C PRO A 74 0.27 -1.30 7.21
N HIS A 75 -0.03 -0.07 7.62
CA HIS A 75 0.30 0.49 8.92
C HIS A 75 -0.98 0.82 9.68
N MET A 76 -1.02 0.49 10.98
CA MET A 76 -2.10 0.90 11.86
C MET A 76 -1.81 2.32 12.34
N CYS A 77 -2.61 3.28 11.92
CA CYS A 77 -2.49 4.66 12.37
C CYS A 77 -2.90 4.79 13.84
N SER A 78 -2.25 5.70 14.55
CA SER A 78 -2.63 6.10 15.89
C SER A 78 -3.72 7.18 15.85
N PHE A 79 -4.41 7.39 16.97
CA PHE A 79 -5.49 8.37 17.09
C PHE A 79 -5.30 9.24 18.33
N ASN A 80 -5.60 10.53 18.20
CA ASN A 80 -5.64 11.48 19.30
C ASN A 80 -7.08 11.94 19.54
N GLU A 81 -7.65 11.53 20.68
CA GLU A 81 -9.05 11.79 21.05
C GLU A 81 -9.33 13.29 21.29
N ASP A 82 -8.42 13.99 21.98
CA ASP A 82 -8.59 15.41 22.32
C ASP A 82 -8.71 16.30 21.07
N THR A 83 -7.87 16.02 20.07
CA THR A 83 -7.80 16.80 18.83
C THR A 83 -8.65 16.21 17.71
N CYS A 84 -9.09 14.95 17.86
CA CYS A 84 -9.76 14.15 16.83
C CYS A 84 -8.91 14.01 15.56
N GLU A 85 -7.67 13.56 15.73
CA GLU A 85 -6.67 13.42 14.67
C GLU A 85 -6.23 11.97 14.48
N ILE A 86 -6.26 11.50 13.22
CA ILE A 86 -5.56 10.27 12.81
C ILE A 86 -4.12 10.64 12.50
N MET A 87 -3.18 9.84 13.01
CA MET A 87 -1.75 10.06 12.84
C MET A 87 -1.13 8.84 12.15
N ASN A 88 -0.49 9.08 11.02
CA ASN A 88 0.42 8.12 10.40
C ASN A 88 1.83 8.47 10.89
N ASP A 89 2.33 7.68 11.84
CA ASP A 89 3.62 7.92 12.48
C ASP A 89 4.81 7.62 11.55
N GLU A 90 4.65 6.69 10.60
CA GLU A 90 5.68 6.39 9.58
C GLU A 90 5.90 7.55 8.61
N LEU A 91 4.83 8.26 8.26
CA LEU A 91 4.88 9.42 7.38
C LEU A 91 4.90 10.75 8.13
N ASN A 92 4.75 10.77 9.46
CA ASN A 92 4.56 12.00 10.24
C ASN A 92 3.46 12.91 9.62
N VAL A 93 2.33 12.30 9.25
CA VAL A 93 1.17 12.99 8.69
C VAL A 93 0.02 12.89 9.67
N ARG A 94 -0.71 14.00 9.85
CA ARG A 94 -1.87 14.08 10.73
C ARG A 94 -3.08 14.57 9.95
N TYR A 95 -4.24 14.01 10.25
CA TYR A 95 -5.49 14.41 9.63
C TYR A 95 -6.58 14.60 10.67
N ASN A 96 -7.10 15.83 10.76
CA ASN A 96 -8.16 16.18 11.69
C ASN A 96 -9.54 15.84 11.10
N LEU A 97 -10.23 14.87 11.69
CA LEU A 97 -11.51 14.37 11.17
C LEU A 97 -12.65 15.39 11.31
N LYS A 98 -12.50 16.41 12.17
CA LYS A 98 -13.47 17.53 12.22
C LYS A 98 -13.45 18.37 10.95
N LYS A 99 -12.36 18.32 10.16
CA LYS A 99 -12.19 19.00 8.88
C LYS A 99 -12.52 18.10 7.68
N ALA A 100 -12.98 16.88 7.91
CA ALA A 100 -13.33 15.97 6.84
C ALA A 100 -14.55 16.51 6.07
N SER A 101 -14.43 16.60 4.75
CA SER A 101 -15.50 17.15 3.89
C SER A 101 -16.80 16.35 3.93
N PHE A 102 -16.74 15.09 4.37
CA PHE A 102 -17.88 14.19 4.51
C PHE A 102 -18.45 14.15 5.94
N ALA A 103 -17.91 14.95 6.86
CA ALA A 103 -18.32 14.99 8.26
C ALA A 103 -18.61 16.42 8.70
N ASN A 104 -19.59 16.59 9.59
CA ASN A 104 -19.86 17.85 10.25
C ASN A 104 -19.33 17.79 11.69
N GLY A 105 -18.20 18.44 11.94
CA GLY A 105 -17.56 18.43 13.26
C GLY A 105 -17.13 17.04 13.73
N GLY A 106 -16.81 16.13 12.79
CA GLY A 106 -16.42 14.74 13.08
C GLY A 106 -17.60 13.77 13.16
N LYS A 107 -18.82 14.20 12.88
CA LYS A 107 -20.01 13.33 12.84
C LYS A 107 -20.55 13.19 11.44
N THR A 108 -20.96 11.97 11.07
CA THR A 108 -21.59 11.70 9.77
C THR A 108 -22.83 10.83 9.94
N LYS A 109 -23.82 11.00 9.07
CA LYS A 109 -25.05 10.21 9.07
C LYS A 109 -24.89 9.05 8.09
N VAL A 110 -25.18 7.84 8.56
CA VAL A 110 -25.12 6.62 7.77
C VAL A 110 -26.51 6.02 7.71
N ASN A 111 -26.97 5.71 6.50
CA ASN A 111 -28.26 5.07 6.27
C ASN A 111 -28.04 3.56 6.16
N SER A 112 -28.75 2.78 6.97
CA SER A 112 -28.81 1.32 6.89
C SER A 112 -30.24 0.84 6.75
N ASN A 113 -30.41 -0.45 6.39
CA ASN A 113 -31.73 -1.09 6.32
C ASN A 113 -32.51 -1.01 7.64
N SER A 114 -31.81 -0.89 8.77
CA SER A 114 -32.36 -0.76 10.12
C SER A 114 -32.65 0.69 10.55
N GLY A 115 -32.36 1.68 9.70
CA GLY A 115 -32.60 3.10 9.96
C GLY A 115 -31.37 3.99 9.71
N GLU A 116 -31.53 5.28 9.98
CA GLU A 116 -30.40 6.22 9.95
C GLU A 116 -29.73 6.24 11.33
N PHE A 117 -28.41 6.09 11.37
CA PHE A 117 -27.62 6.30 12.59
C PHE A 117 -26.52 7.33 12.36
N THR A 118 -26.09 7.98 13.44
CA THR A 118 -24.97 8.93 13.39
C THR A 118 -23.70 8.22 13.85
N LEU A 119 -22.68 8.26 13.01
CA LEU A 119 -21.34 7.81 13.31
C LEU A 119 -20.52 8.98 13.86
N ASP A 120 -19.99 8.81 15.08
CA ASP A 120 -19.02 9.73 15.67
C ASP A 120 -17.61 9.24 15.34
N LEU A 121 -16.92 9.99 14.48
CA LEU A 121 -15.56 9.65 14.04
C LEU A 121 -14.52 9.97 15.12
N CYS A 122 -14.88 10.74 16.15
CA CYS A 122 -14.00 11.13 17.24
C CYS A 122 -14.09 10.22 18.47
N ASP A 123 -15.04 9.28 18.49
CA ASP A 123 -15.16 8.27 19.56
C ASP A 123 -14.04 7.22 19.45
N SER A 124 -13.68 6.55 20.54
CA SER A 124 -12.52 5.65 20.63
C SER A 124 -12.70 4.28 19.96
N HIS A 125 -13.90 3.95 19.45
CA HIS A 125 -14.23 2.64 18.85
C HIS A 125 -13.96 2.57 17.34
N HIS A 126 -12.77 2.98 16.91
CA HIS A 126 -12.37 2.92 15.51
C HIS A 126 -10.97 2.34 15.30
N LYS A 127 -10.68 1.98 14.04
CA LYS A 127 -9.35 1.59 13.56
C LYS A 127 -9.07 2.32 12.27
N ALA A 128 -7.84 2.79 12.12
CA ALA A 128 -7.37 3.45 10.90
C ALA A 128 -6.17 2.66 10.35
N VAL A 129 -6.27 2.18 9.11
CA VAL A 129 -5.22 1.36 8.48
C VAL A 129 -4.85 1.93 7.13
N THR A 130 -3.57 2.14 6.87
CA THR A 130 -3.10 2.63 5.57
C THR A 130 -3.18 1.55 4.51
N ASP A 131 -3.63 1.92 3.32
CA ASP A 131 -3.36 1.20 2.08
C ASP A 131 -2.41 2.05 1.22
N TYR A 132 -1.11 1.80 1.35
CA TYR A 132 -0.09 2.53 0.61
C TYR A 132 -0.20 2.31 -0.90
N SER A 133 -0.67 1.15 -1.35
CA SER A 133 -0.79 0.83 -2.77
C SER A 133 -1.84 1.68 -3.49
N GLN A 134 -2.87 2.10 -2.74
CA GLN A 134 -3.93 2.99 -3.23
C GLN A 134 -3.78 4.44 -2.76
N GLY A 135 -2.86 4.71 -1.83
CA GLY A 135 -2.72 6.04 -1.23
C GLY A 135 -3.91 6.41 -0.35
N LEU A 136 -4.49 5.43 0.36
CA LEU A 136 -5.70 5.59 1.16
C LEU A 136 -5.45 5.27 2.64
N VAL A 137 -6.35 5.75 3.49
CA VAL A 137 -6.51 5.27 4.87
C VAL A 137 -7.92 4.72 5.00
N ASN A 138 -8.02 3.43 5.32
CA ASN A 138 -9.27 2.77 5.59
C ASN A 138 -9.66 3.00 7.05
N LEU A 139 -10.86 3.54 7.26
CA LEU A 139 -11.42 3.77 8.59
C LEU A 139 -12.50 2.73 8.87
N PHE A 140 -12.33 2.02 9.97
CA PHE A 140 -13.26 1.01 10.46
C PHE A 140 -13.86 1.50 11.76
N PHE A 141 -15.18 1.42 11.86
CA PHE A 141 -15.90 1.86 13.05
C PHE A 141 -16.76 0.73 13.58
N THR A 142 -16.93 0.73 14.90
CA THR A 142 -17.79 -0.22 15.60
C THR A 142 -18.85 0.58 16.34
N THR A 143 -20.12 0.27 16.09
CA THR A 143 -21.23 0.89 16.81
C THR A 143 -21.83 -0.13 17.77
N LYS A 144 -22.38 0.32 18.90
CA LYS A 144 -23.05 -0.56 19.87
C LYS A 144 -24.50 -0.93 19.48
N GLY A 145 -24.89 -0.71 18.22
CA GLY A 145 -26.19 -1.14 17.69
C GLY A 145 -26.15 -2.60 17.25
N SER A 146 -27.24 -3.35 17.47
CA SER A 146 -27.36 -4.68 16.89
C SER A 146 -27.35 -4.58 15.36
N CYS A 147 -26.40 -5.24 14.69
CA CYS A 147 -26.47 -5.45 13.25
C CYS A 147 -27.59 -6.44 12.87
N ASP A 148 -28.18 -7.11 13.87
CA ASP A 148 -29.27 -8.06 13.73
C ASP A 148 -30.56 -7.49 14.32
N SER A 149 -31.50 -7.14 13.46
CA SER A 149 -32.92 -7.11 13.80
C SER A 149 -33.68 -7.68 12.60
N TYR A 150 -33.73 -9.01 12.54
CA TYR A 150 -34.73 -9.76 11.79
C TYR A 150 -35.94 -10.02 12.67
#